data_AF-A0A2T5G4T4-F1
#
_entry.id   AF-A0A2T5G4T4-F1
#
_cell.length_a   1.000
_cell.length_b   1.000
_cell.length_c   1.000
_cell.angle_alpha   90.00
_cell.angle_beta   90.00
_cell.angle_gamma   90.00
#
_symmetry.space_group_name_H-M   'P 1'
#
loop_
_entity.id
_entity.type
_entity.pdbx_description
1 polymer ?
#
loop_
_entity_poly.entity_id
_entity_poly.type
_entity_poly.pdbx_seq_one_letter_code
_entity_poly.pdbx_strand_id
1 'polypeptide(L)'
;MFSGSFARLLQEWPTLAEGTQVGRSRGAAFSRRRNVLIWVRSAGGRRGRKKAVKRRVDNFWEVFWRYAADILDIALVSVVFYYLIVLLRGTKAVQLLKGYLIIVAVWLVSSFLHLRALQWLMSQAFSLGVFAILIIFQPELRRALEELGSGRLLQPSREGARRAEEHIAETLASAASYMAKRRIGALIALEGHVSLKSYADTGTAIGARLSEPLLIQIFIPNTPLHDGAVIVRGDEIVAAGCYFPLSDRRDLRRGLGTRHRAAVGVSELSDALVLVVSEETGNISLAYQGLLEEGFGEEQLRERIQEWLRERRPRSSGLKRGFLRGALARE
;
A
#
# COMPACT_ATOMS: atom_id res chain seq x y z
N MET A 1 9.19 -14.26 -55.29
CA MET A 1 8.63 -15.40 -54.55
C MET A 1 7.35 -14.93 -53.87
N PHE A 2 6.11 -15.25 -54.23
CA PHE A 2 5.43 -16.01 -55.28
C PHE A 2 4.08 -15.26 -55.41
N SER A 3 3.83 -14.43 -56.45
CA SER A 3 2.95 -14.72 -57.62
C SER A 3 2.35 -16.12 -57.63
N GLY A 4 1.08 -16.41 -57.93
CA GLY A 4 -0.03 -15.66 -58.52
C GLY A 4 -1.07 -16.67 -59.01
N SER A 5 -2.27 -16.18 -59.35
CA SER A 5 -3.18 -16.68 -60.40
C SER A 5 -3.63 -18.16 -60.44
N PHE A 6 -4.90 -18.38 -60.14
CA PHE A 6 -5.76 -19.44 -60.72
C PHE A 6 -7.22 -19.01 -60.46
N ALA A 7 -7.83 -18.07 -61.19
CA ALA A 7 -8.18 -18.11 -62.61
C ALA A 7 -8.76 -19.46 -63.05
N ARG A 8 -10.07 -19.45 -63.35
CA ARG A 8 -10.87 -20.48 -64.06
C ARG A 8 -11.20 -21.68 -63.15
N LEU A 9 -12.47 -22.00 -62.92
CA LEU A 9 -13.51 -22.33 -63.90
C LEU A 9 -14.87 -21.94 -63.30
N LEU A 10 -15.64 -21.10 -64.01
CA LEU A 10 -16.74 -21.53 -64.90
C LEU A 10 -17.88 -22.13 -64.08
N GLN A 11 -19.08 -21.57 -64.10
CA GLN A 11 -19.99 -21.57 -65.25
C GLN A 11 -21.29 -20.88 -64.78
N GLU A 12 -22.07 -20.08 -65.50
CA GLU A 12 -22.11 -19.53 -66.85
C GLU A 12 -23.23 -18.44 -66.81
N TRP A 13 -23.13 -17.44 -67.68
CA TRP A 13 -24.11 -16.39 -68.08
C TRP A 13 -25.43 -17.04 -68.63
N PRO A 14 -26.49 -16.34 -69.18
CA PRO A 14 -26.60 -14.90 -69.42
C PRO A 14 -27.96 -14.17 -69.23
N THR A 15 -27.84 -12.84 -69.07
CA THR A 15 -28.56 -11.64 -69.62
C THR A 15 -29.96 -11.66 -70.26
N LEU A 16 -30.56 -10.45 -70.23
CA LEU A 16 -31.55 -9.80 -71.13
C LEU A 16 -33.02 -9.88 -70.65
N ALA A 17 -33.86 -8.84 -70.70
CA ALA A 17 -33.79 -7.49 -71.24
C ALA A 17 -34.89 -6.62 -70.63
N GLU A 18 -34.70 -5.30 -70.69
CA GLU A 18 -35.77 -4.30 -70.60
C GLU A 18 -36.83 -4.51 -71.70
N GLY A 19 -38.08 -4.18 -71.39
CA GLY A 19 -39.19 -4.24 -72.33
C GLY A 19 -40.48 -3.69 -71.74
N THR A 20 -40.57 -2.37 -71.61
CA THR A 20 -41.85 -1.64 -71.56
C THR A 20 -42.53 -1.71 -72.92
N GLN A 21 -43.81 -2.10 -72.96
CA GLN A 21 -44.85 -1.49 -73.82
C GLN A 21 -46.27 -1.96 -73.41
N VAL A 22 -47.22 -1.10 -73.76
CA VAL A 22 -48.61 -0.96 -73.32
C VAL A 22 -49.54 -1.97 -74.01
N GLY A 23 -50.65 -2.39 -73.37
CA GLY A 23 -51.71 -3.09 -74.11
C GLY A 23 -52.88 -3.72 -73.35
N ARG A 24 -53.80 -2.89 -72.83
CA ARG A 24 -55.28 -2.99 -72.89
C ARG A 24 -56.01 -4.37 -72.74
N SER A 25 -56.99 -4.40 -71.81
CA SER A 25 -58.41 -4.85 -71.98
C SER A 25 -58.95 -5.98 -71.07
N ARG A 26 -59.87 -5.57 -70.18
CA ARG A 26 -61.24 -6.09 -69.90
C ARG A 26 -61.51 -7.53 -69.38
N GLY A 27 -62.37 -7.57 -68.35
CA GLY A 27 -63.31 -8.66 -68.02
C GLY A 27 -63.14 -9.18 -66.58
N ALA A 28 -63.94 -8.74 -65.60
CA ALA A 28 -65.19 -9.40 -65.13
C ALA A 28 -64.93 -10.76 -64.44
N ALA A 29 -65.55 -11.19 -63.34
CA ALA A 29 -66.46 -10.66 -62.34
C ALA A 29 -66.52 -11.73 -61.22
N PHE A 30 -66.85 -11.31 -60.00
CA PHE A 30 -67.71 -12.03 -59.04
C PHE A 30 -67.42 -13.52 -58.70
N SER A 31 -67.08 -13.82 -57.44
CA SER A 31 -68.06 -14.45 -56.52
C SER A 31 -67.47 -14.76 -55.13
N ARG A 32 -68.31 -14.48 -54.12
CA ARG A 32 -68.22 -14.94 -52.74
C ARG A 32 -68.23 -16.48 -52.67
N ARG A 33 -67.48 -17.05 -51.71
CA ARG A 33 -68.05 -17.83 -50.57
C ARG A 33 -66.97 -18.44 -49.65
N ARG A 34 -67.14 -18.12 -48.35
CA ARG A 34 -66.99 -18.95 -47.14
C ARG A 34 -65.60 -19.39 -46.66
N ASN A 35 -65.20 -18.75 -45.56
CA ASN A 35 -64.74 -19.35 -44.29
C ASN A 35 -64.65 -20.88 -44.26
N VAL A 36 -63.46 -21.43 -44.00
CA VAL A 36 -63.08 -22.24 -42.82
C VAL A 36 -61.56 -22.36 -42.85
N LEU A 37 -60.82 -21.43 -42.22
CA LEU A 37 -59.48 -21.71 -41.66
C LEU A 37 -58.99 -20.58 -40.73
N ILE A 38 -59.89 -19.87 -40.06
CA ILE A 38 -59.52 -18.89 -39.03
C ILE A 38 -59.63 -19.59 -37.68
N TRP A 39 -58.69 -20.50 -37.35
CA TRP A 39 -58.43 -20.81 -35.94
C TRP A 39 -57.08 -21.45 -35.56
N VAL A 40 -56.08 -21.56 -36.44
CA VAL A 40 -54.77 -22.14 -36.04
C VAL A 40 -53.60 -21.15 -36.07
N ARG A 41 -53.79 -19.92 -36.56
CA ARG A 41 -52.68 -18.94 -36.68
C ARG A 41 -52.49 -18.01 -35.47
N SER A 42 -53.22 -18.22 -34.37
CA SER A 42 -53.12 -17.41 -33.14
C SER A 42 -52.53 -18.15 -31.92
N ALA A 43 -51.81 -19.25 -32.11
CA ALA A 43 -51.08 -19.93 -31.03
C ALA A 43 -49.57 -19.58 -31.00
N GLY A 44 -49.05 -18.84 -31.99
CA GLY A 44 -47.63 -18.43 -32.06
C GLY A 44 -47.27 -17.16 -31.25
N GLY A 45 -48.26 -16.35 -30.87
CA GLY A 45 -48.04 -15.02 -30.28
C GLY A 45 -47.54 -15.01 -28.83
N ARG A 46 -47.86 -16.04 -28.02
CA ARG A 46 -47.46 -16.07 -26.59
C ARG A 46 -45.99 -16.46 -26.38
N ARG A 47 -45.42 -17.34 -27.23
CA ARG A 47 -43.99 -17.72 -27.15
C ARG A 47 -43.08 -16.60 -27.66
N GLY A 48 -43.44 -15.91 -28.74
CA GLY A 48 -42.67 -14.78 -29.28
C GLY A 48 -42.61 -13.60 -28.30
N ARG A 49 -43.74 -13.26 -27.67
CA ARG A 49 -43.81 -12.16 -26.69
C ARG A 49 -43.03 -12.46 -25.40
N LYS A 50 -43.06 -13.70 -24.89
CA LYS A 50 -42.24 -14.10 -23.74
C LYS A 50 -40.74 -14.07 -24.05
N LYS A 51 -40.32 -14.48 -25.26
CA LYS A 51 -38.92 -14.39 -25.70
C LYS A 51 -38.45 -12.95 -25.91
N ALA A 52 -39.31 -12.07 -26.43
CA ALA A 52 -39.01 -10.66 -26.61
C ALA A 52 -38.90 -9.90 -25.27
N VAL A 53 -39.77 -10.19 -24.31
CA VAL A 53 -39.69 -9.63 -22.95
C VAL A 53 -38.44 -10.15 -22.23
N LYS A 54 -38.16 -11.45 -22.32
CA LYS A 54 -36.95 -12.04 -21.71
C LYS A 54 -35.67 -11.41 -22.27
N ARG A 55 -35.54 -11.29 -23.60
CA ARG A 55 -34.40 -10.60 -24.24
C ARG A 55 -34.27 -9.14 -23.81
N ARG A 56 -35.38 -8.42 -23.60
CA ARG A 56 -35.33 -7.02 -23.16
C ARG A 56 -34.85 -6.89 -21.70
N VAL A 57 -35.19 -7.86 -20.85
CA VAL A 57 -34.69 -7.93 -19.47
C VAL A 57 -33.22 -8.34 -19.44
N ASP A 58 -32.82 -9.34 -20.23
CA ASP A 58 -31.43 -9.80 -20.31
C ASP A 58 -30.50 -8.68 -20.83
N ASN A 59 -30.92 -7.95 -21.87
CA ASN A 59 -30.17 -6.79 -22.38
C ASN A 59 -30.06 -5.64 -21.37
N PHE A 60 -31.09 -5.42 -20.55
CA PHE A 60 -31.03 -4.40 -19.48
C PHE A 60 -29.98 -4.77 -18.43
N TRP A 61 -29.92 -6.06 -18.05
CA TRP A 61 -28.96 -6.55 -17.07
C TRP A 61 -27.51 -6.47 -17.59
N GLU A 62 -27.26 -6.82 -18.85
CA GLU A 62 -25.93 -6.69 -19.46
C GLU A 62 -25.44 -5.24 -19.52
N VAL A 63 -26.33 -4.32 -19.91
CA VAL A 63 -26.00 -2.88 -19.96
C VAL A 63 -25.71 -2.34 -18.57
N PHE A 64 -26.53 -2.70 -17.58
CA PHE A 64 -26.32 -2.32 -16.18
C PHE A 64 -24.98 -2.84 -15.63
N TRP A 65 -24.66 -4.12 -15.86
CA TRP A 65 -23.40 -4.71 -15.43
C TRP A 65 -22.18 -4.06 -16.09
N ARG A 66 -22.27 -3.68 -17.36
CA ARG A 66 -21.18 -2.98 -18.04
C ARG A 66 -20.92 -1.61 -17.42
N TYR A 67 -21.96 -0.80 -17.21
CA TYR A 67 -21.79 0.51 -16.56
C TYR A 67 -21.28 0.38 -15.11
N ALA A 68 -21.75 -0.62 -14.37
CA ALA A 68 -21.24 -0.89 -13.03
C ALA A 68 -19.76 -1.28 -13.04
N ALA A 69 -19.33 -2.09 -14.01
CA ALA A 69 -17.93 -2.46 -14.20
C ALA A 69 -17.06 -1.24 -14.59
N ASP A 70 -17.53 -0.39 -15.51
CA ASP A 70 -16.81 0.83 -15.92
C ASP A 70 -16.65 1.82 -14.75
N ILE A 71 -17.72 2.00 -13.95
CA ILE A 71 -17.66 2.85 -12.75
C ILE A 71 -16.69 2.27 -11.73
N LEU A 72 -16.71 0.95 -11.53
CA LEU A 72 -15.80 0.28 -10.60
C LEU A 72 -14.34 0.38 -11.07
N ASP A 73 -14.09 0.25 -12.37
CA ASP A 73 -12.77 0.38 -12.98
C ASP A 73 -12.23 1.81 -12.82
N ILE A 74 -13.03 2.83 -13.16
CA ILE A 74 -12.67 4.24 -12.98
C ILE A 74 -12.42 4.54 -11.49
N ALA A 75 -13.25 4.02 -10.58
CA ALA A 75 -13.06 4.19 -9.15
C ALA A 75 -11.76 3.54 -8.67
N LEU A 76 -11.45 2.33 -9.13
CA LEU A 76 -10.22 1.63 -8.80
C LEU A 76 -8.98 2.39 -9.29
N VAL A 77 -8.97 2.78 -10.57
CA VAL A 77 -7.89 3.57 -11.17
C VAL A 77 -7.72 4.89 -10.43
N SER A 78 -8.82 5.58 -10.09
CA SER A 78 -8.79 6.85 -9.35
C SER A 78 -8.17 6.69 -7.96
N VAL A 79 -8.48 5.61 -7.25
CA VAL A 79 -7.87 5.31 -5.93
C VAL A 79 -6.37 5.07 -6.09
N VAL A 80 -5.94 4.29 -7.09
CA VAL A 80 -4.52 4.04 -7.37
C VAL A 80 -3.79 5.36 -7.66
N PHE A 81 -4.35 6.20 -8.53
CA PHE A 81 -3.78 7.52 -8.85
C PHE A 81 -3.75 8.46 -7.65
N TYR A 82 -4.79 8.47 -6.82
CA TYR A 82 -4.81 9.27 -5.60
C TYR A 82 -3.64 8.91 -4.67
N TYR A 83 -3.43 7.62 -4.41
CA TYR A 83 -2.31 7.16 -3.59
C TYR A 83 -0.96 7.42 -4.25
N LEU A 84 -0.86 7.30 -5.57
CA LEU A 84 0.37 7.63 -6.32
C LEU A 84 0.74 9.12 -6.16
N ILE A 85 -0.23 10.02 -6.23
CA ILE A 85 -0.01 11.46 -6.03
C ILE A 85 0.39 11.75 -4.58
N VAL A 86 -0.28 11.13 -3.59
CA VAL A 86 0.06 11.30 -2.17
C VAL A 86 1.47 10.77 -1.86
N LEU A 87 1.87 9.65 -2.47
CA LEU A 87 3.21 9.07 -2.32
C LEU A 87 4.32 9.99 -2.85
N LEU A 88 4.05 10.68 -3.96
CA LEU A 88 4.99 11.63 -4.54
C LEU A 88 5.04 12.96 -3.77
N ARG A 89 3.94 13.34 -3.10
CA ARG A 89 3.79 14.65 -2.45
C ARG A 89 4.83 14.83 -1.32
N GLY A 90 5.64 15.89 -1.42
CA GLY A 90 6.68 16.20 -0.44
C GLY A 90 8.04 15.54 -0.70
N THR A 91 8.16 14.72 -1.75
CA THR A 91 9.44 14.13 -2.15
C THR A 91 10.20 15.03 -3.14
N LYS A 92 11.52 14.84 -3.23
CA LYS A 92 12.36 15.47 -4.27
C LYS A 92 11.89 15.11 -5.69
N ALA A 93 11.15 14.01 -5.86
CA ALA A 93 10.58 13.60 -7.13
C ALA A 93 9.61 14.63 -7.73
N VAL A 94 8.87 15.38 -6.90
CA VAL A 94 7.96 16.43 -7.39
C VAL A 94 8.73 17.57 -8.06
N GLN A 95 9.90 17.92 -7.53
CA GLN A 95 10.75 18.96 -8.12
C GLN A 95 11.33 18.50 -9.46
N LEU A 96 11.76 17.23 -9.54
CA LEU A 96 12.23 16.62 -10.79
C LEU A 96 11.12 16.55 -11.84
N LEU A 97 9.90 16.16 -11.44
CA LEU A 97 8.73 16.10 -12.33
C LEU A 97 8.37 17.49 -12.87
N LYS A 98 8.42 18.53 -12.03
CA LYS A 98 8.22 19.93 -12.46
C LYS A 98 9.29 20.35 -13.47
N GLY A 99 10.57 20.02 -13.22
CA GLY A 99 11.66 20.31 -14.16
C GLY A 99 11.47 19.62 -15.51
N TYR A 100 11.09 18.35 -15.49
CA TYR A 100 10.80 17.59 -16.72
C TYR A 100 9.60 18.15 -17.49
N LEU A 101 8.53 18.56 -16.80
CA LEU A 101 7.37 19.23 -17.40
C LEU A 101 7.77 20.51 -18.17
N ILE A 102 8.72 21.28 -17.64
CA ILE A 102 9.24 22.47 -18.34
C ILE A 102 9.94 22.08 -19.65
N ILE A 103 10.78 21.06 -19.63
CA ILE A 103 11.47 20.57 -20.84
C ILE A 103 10.45 20.11 -21.88
N VAL A 104 9.42 19.36 -21.47
CA VAL A 104 8.33 18.93 -22.36
C VAL A 104 7.55 20.12 -22.93
N ALA A 105 7.25 21.13 -22.10
CA ALA A 105 6.55 22.34 -22.55
C ALA A 105 7.38 23.12 -23.59
N VAL A 106 8.69 23.29 -23.36
CA VAL A 106 9.60 23.94 -24.31
C VAL A 106 9.67 23.16 -25.63
N TRP A 107 9.72 21.83 -25.56
CA TRP A 107 9.67 20.97 -26.75
C TRP A 107 8.35 21.15 -27.53
N LEU A 108 7.20 21.21 -26.84
CA LEU A 108 5.89 21.38 -27.46
C LEU A 108 5.77 22.75 -28.17
N VAL A 109 6.22 23.82 -27.50
CA VAL A 109 6.24 25.18 -28.06
C VAL A 109 7.21 25.26 -29.25
N SER A 110 8.40 24.66 -29.15
CA SER A 110 9.37 24.58 -30.23
C SER A 110 8.81 23.86 -31.46
N SER A 111 8.02 22.81 -31.25
CA SER A 111 7.36 22.05 -32.32
C SER A 111 6.27 22.88 -33.00
N PHE A 112 5.47 23.61 -32.22
CA PHE A 112 4.43 24.51 -32.75
C PHE A 112 5.02 25.68 -33.55
N LEU A 113 6.17 26.21 -33.13
CA LEU A 113 6.87 27.31 -33.80
C LEU A 113 7.86 26.83 -34.89
N HIS A 114 7.96 25.53 -35.15
CA HIS A 114 8.87 24.91 -36.12
C HIS A 114 10.35 25.29 -35.98
N LEU A 115 10.82 25.50 -34.73
CA LEU A 115 12.21 25.85 -34.44
C LEU A 115 13.14 24.63 -34.55
N ARG A 116 13.66 24.36 -35.75
CA ARG A 116 14.47 23.16 -36.06
C ARG A 116 15.67 22.94 -35.15
N ALA A 117 16.47 23.98 -34.87
CA ALA A 117 17.67 23.87 -34.03
C ALA A 117 17.30 23.54 -32.57
N LEU A 118 16.28 24.21 -32.03
CA LEU A 118 15.81 23.97 -30.67
C LEU A 118 15.18 22.58 -30.54
N GLN A 119 14.45 22.11 -31.56
CA GLN A 119 13.87 20.78 -31.58
C GLN A 119 14.93 19.67 -31.61
N TRP A 120 16.03 19.88 -32.36
CA TRP A 120 17.20 18.99 -32.31
C TRP A 120 17.87 18.99 -30.94
N LEU A 121 18.05 20.16 -30.31
CA LEU A 121 18.64 20.24 -28.97
C LEU A 121 17.76 19.57 -27.91
N MET A 122 16.45 19.82 -27.96
CA MET A 122 15.47 19.23 -27.04
C MET A 122 15.38 17.71 -27.20
N SER A 123 15.54 17.16 -28.41
CA SER A 123 15.52 15.70 -28.60
C SER A 123 16.73 15.02 -27.95
N GLN A 124 17.92 15.63 -28.03
CA GLN A 124 19.11 15.17 -27.30
C GLN A 124 18.91 15.27 -25.78
N ALA A 125 18.41 16.42 -25.31
CA ALA A 125 18.14 16.66 -23.90
C ALA A 125 17.10 15.68 -23.34
N PHE A 126 16.05 15.36 -24.10
CA PHE A 126 15.03 14.38 -23.71
C PHE A 126 15.62 12.97 -23.59
N SER A 127 16.40 12.54 -24.58
CA SER A 127 17.06 11.23 -24.57
C SER A 127 17.96 11.07 -23.35
N LEU A 128 18.85 12.04 -23.08
CA LEU A 128 19.71 12.04 -21.90
C LEU A 128 18.92 12.19 -20.59
N GLY A 129 17.85 12.98 -20.61
CA GLY A 129 16.99 13.25 -19.46
C GLY A 129 16.29 12.00 -18.94
N VAL A 130 15.80 11.12 -19.82
CA VAL A 130 15.19 9.84 -19.41
C VAL A 130 16.21 8.95 -18.69
N PHE A 131 17.43 8.83 -19.21
CA PHE A 131 18.50 8.08 -18.54
C PHE A 131 18.89 8.70 -17.20
N ALA A 132 19.05 10.02 -17.13
CA ALA A 132 19.37 10.73 -15.89
C ALA A 132 18.28 10.54 -14.83
N ILE A 133 17.00 10.62 -15.22
CA ILE A 133 15.87 10.32 -14.34
C ILE A 133 15.98 8.90 -13.80
N LEU A 134 16.19 7.89 -14.65
CA LEU A 134 16.27 6.50 -14.20
C LEU A 134 17.41 6.27 -13.19
N ILE A 135 18.57 6.88 -13.41
CA ILE A 135 19.72 6.81 -12.48
C ILE A 135 19.41 7.53 -11.17
N ILE A 136 18.85 8.74 -11.24
CA ILE A 136 18.53 9.54 -10.04
C ILE A 136 17.42 8.87 -9.21
N PHE A 137 16.46 8.21 -9.86
CA PHE A 137 15.35 7.51 -9.21
C PHE A 137 15.70 6.06 -8.80
N GLN A 138 16.90 5.58 -9.12
CA GLN A 138 17.35 4.24 -8.73
C GLN A 138 17.21 3.98 -7.22
N PRO A 139 17.59 4.92 -6.31
CA PRO A 139 17.43 4.72 -4.86
C PRO A 139 15.96 4.61 -4.43
N GLU A 140 15.05 5.37 -5.04
CA GLU A 140 13.61 5.32 -4.75
C GLU A 140 12.98 4.02 -5.25
N LEU A 141 13.31 3.58 -6.47
CA LEU A 141 12.86 2.29 -7.00
C LEU A 141 13.34 1.14 -6.12
N ARG A 142 14.60 1.19 -5.68
CA ARG A 142 15.16 0.23 -4.74
C ARG A 142 14.40 0.23 -3.42
N ARG A 143 14.16 1.40 -2.81
CA ARG A 143 13.40 1.52 -1.55
C ARG A 143 11.97 1.01 -1.69
N ALA A 144 11.28 1.32 -2.78
CA ALA A 144 9.92 0.85 -3.01
C ALA A 144 9.87 -0.69 -3.15
N LEU A 145 10.84 -1.28 -3.85
CA LEU A 145 10.96 -2.74 -3.96
C LEU A 145 11.36 -3.38 -2.64
N GLU A 146 12.23 -2.74 -1.86
CA GLU A 146 12.58 -3.17 -0.49
C GLU A 146 11.36 -3.13 0.43
N GLU A 147 10.54 -2.07 0.39
CA GLU A 147 9.30 -1.98 1.16
C GLU A 147 8.27 -3.02 0.73
N LEU A 148 8.09 -3.23 -0.58
CA LEU A 148 7.21 -4.28 -1.13
C LEU A 148 7.71 -5.70 -0.80
N GLY A 149 9.03 -5.89 -0.78
CA GLY A 149 9.71 -7.16 -0.50
C GLY A 149 9.94 -7.46 0.99
N SER A 150 9.87 -6.44 1.86
CA SER A 150 10.11 -6.54 3.32
C SER A 150 9.06 -7.35 4.10
N GLY A 151 8.13 -8.03 3.41
CA GLY A 151 7.12 -8.87 4.05
C GLY A 151 6.02 -8.11 4.82
N ARG A 152 6.04 -6.77 4.84
CA ARG A 152 5.00 -5.94 5.50
C ARG A 152 3.60 -6.09 4.90
N LEU A 153 3.49 -6.60 3.66
CA LEU A 153 2.23 -6.94 3.00
C LEU A 153 1.68 -8.31 3.42
N LEU A 154 2.51 -9.17 4.01
CA LEU A 154 2.07 -10.40 4.66
C LEU A 154 1.79 -10.04 6.11
N GLN A 155 0.57 -9.55 6.39
CA GLN A 155 0.12 -9.39 7.78
C GLN A 155 0.44 -10.70 8.52
N PRO A 156 1.27 -10.66 9.58
CA PRO A 156 1.47 -11.84 10.39
C PRO A 156 0.10 -12.36 10.80
N SER A 157 -0.09 -13.68 10.78
CA SER A 157 -1.28 -14.26 11.40
C SER A 157 -1.43 -13.63 12.79
N ARG A 158 -2.66 -13.43 13.26
CA ARG A 158 -2.90 -12.86 14.61
C ARG A 158 -2.08 -13.57 15.69
N GLU A 159 -1.75 -14.83 15.46
CA GLU A 159 -0.88 -15.63 16.31
C GLU A 159 0.60 -15.33 16.14
N GLY A 160 1.10 -15.14 14.92
CA GLY A 160 2.49 -14.70 14.66
C GLY A 160 2.79 -13.33 15.25
N ALA A 161 1.85 -12.38 15.14
CA ALA A 161 1.98 -11.07 15.77
C ALA A 161 2.03 -11.16 17.31
N ARG A 162 1.24 -12.07 17.91
CA ARG A 162 1.26 -12.29 19.37
C ARG A 162 2.58 -12.89 19.83
N ARG A 163 3.09 -13.91 19.13
CA ARG A 163 4.38 -14.53 19.44
C ARG A 163 5.54 -13.55 19.33
N ALA A 164 5.52 -12.65 18.34
CA ALA A 164 6.53 -11.61 18.21
C ALA A 164 6.48 -10.62 19.39
N GLU A 165 5.30 -10.17 19.79
CA GLU A 165 5.13 -9.28 20.95
C GLU A 165 5.57 -9.93 22.27
N GLU A 166 5.19 -11.20 22.47
CA GLU A 166 5.63 -12.00 23.61
C GLU A 166 7.15 -12.12 23.64
N HIS A 167 7.77 -12.42 22.49
CA HIS A 167 9.22 -12.52 22.37
C HIS A 167 9.93 -11.20 22.70
N ILE A 168 9.44 -10.06 22.18
CA ILE A 168 10.01 -8.73 22.45
C ILE A 168 9.93 -8.41 23.94
N ALA A 169 8.76 -8.58 24.55
CA ALA A 169 8.56 -8.27 25.96
C ALA A 169 9.40 -9.16 26.88
N GLU A 170 9.45 -10.47 26.60
CA GLU A 170 10.29 -11.43 27.34
C GLU A 170 11.77 -11.05 27.24
N THR A 171 12.25 -10.77 26.02
CA THR A 171 13.66 -10.45 25.76
C THR A 171 14.08 -9.16 26.45
N LEU A 172 13.26 -8.11 26.38
CA LEU A 172 13.54 -6.83 27.04
C LEU A 172 13.47 -6.96 28.56
N ALA A 173 12.49 -7.68 29.10
CA ALA A 173 12.33 -7.89 30.54
C ALA A 173 13.47 -8.71 31.14
N SER A 174 13.83 -9.84 30.51
CA SER A 174 14.94 -10.69 30.93
C SER A 174 16.27 -9.93 30.88
N ALA A 175 16.56 -9.24 29.76
CA ALA A 175 17.78 -8.44 29.63
C ALA A 175 17.86 -7.31 30.68
N ALA A 176 16.76 -6.59 30.91
CA ALA A 176 16.69 -5.54 31.92
C ALA A 176 16.89 -6.09 33.34
N SER A 177 16.28 -7.22 33.68
CA SER A 177 16.46 -7.93 34.96
C SER A 177 17.91 -8.36 35.17
N TYR A 178 18.55 -8.91 34.14
CA TYR A 178 19.96 -9.28 34.17
C TYR A 178 20.88 -8.08 34.45
N MET A 179 20.65 -6.97 33.73
CA MET A 179 21.44 -5.74 33.88
C MET A 179 21.19 -5.06 35.23
N ALA A 180 19.94 -5.04 35.70
CA ALA A 180 19.54 -4.50 37.01
C ALA A 180 20.27 -5.19 38.16
N LYS A 181 20.31 -6.53 38.17
CA LYS A 181 21.02 -7.33 39.19
C LYS A 181 22.52 -7.03 39.26
N ARG A 182 23.12 -6.58 38.15
CA ARG A 182 24.54 -6.24 38.04
C ARG A 182 24.80 -4.73 38.06
N ARG A 183 23.75 -3.92 38.18
CA ARG A 183 23.82 -2.45 38.09
C ARG A 183 24.49 -1.96 36.82
N ILE A 184 24.20 -2.63 35.70
CA ILE A 184 24.62 -2.20 34.38
C ILE A 184 23.58 -1.19 33.88
N GLY A 185 24.01 0.04 33.61
CA GLY A 185 23.14 1.08 33.09
C GLY A 185 22.66 0.79 31.68
N ALA A 186 21.36 0.91 31.43
CA ALA A 186 20.78 0.68 30.10
C ALA A 186 19.74 1.72 29.74
N LEU A 187 19.62 2.02 28.45
CA LEU A 187 18.65 2.95 27.88
C LEU A 187 18.16 2.40 26.54
N ILE A 188 16.95 1.85 26.50
CA ILE A 188 16.40 1.15 25.34
C ILE A 188 15.08 1.80 24.95
N ALA A 189 14.98 2.37 23.75
CA ALA A 189 13.74 2.89 23.21
C ALA A 189 13.11 1.89 22.24
N LEU A 190 11.87 1.50 22.53
CA LEU A 190 11.01 0.73 21.63
C LEU A 190 10.21 1.70 20.76
N GLU A 191 10.49 1.71 19.46
CA GLU A 191 9.87 2.63 18.49
C GLU A 191 8.36 2.39 18.37
N GLY A 192 7.62 3.49 18.41
CA GLY A 192 6.18 3.52 18.27
C GLY A 192 5.70 3.74 16.82
N HIS A 193 4.70 4.60 16.64
CA HIS A 193 4.26 5.06 15.34
C HIS A 193 5.12 6.22 14.81
N VAL A 194 5.64 7.05 15.72
CA VAL A 194 6.59 8.12 15.40
C VAL A 194 7.96 7.48 15.22
N SER A 195 8.54 7.64 14.03
CA SER A 195 9.85 7.08 13.74
C SER A 195 10.94 7.76 14.54
N LEU A 196 11.85 6.98 15.13
CA LEU A 196 13.03 7.48 15.84
C LEU A 196 14.26 7.57 14.93
N LYS A 197 14.07 7.56 13.60
CA LYS A 197 15.16 7.50 12.62
C LYS A 197 16.20 8.61 12.81
N SER A 198 15.78 9.84 13.07
CA SER A 198 16.71 10.96 13.29
C SER A 198 17.67 10.74 14.46
N TYR A 199 17.24 9.99 15.48
CA TYR A 199 18.09 9.61 16.61
C TYR A 199 18.93 8.36 16.28
N ALA A 200 18.37 7.41 15.54
CA ALA A 200 19.09 6.23 15.07
C ALA A 200 20.30 6.60 14.19
N ASP A 201 20.14 7.62 13.34
CA ASP A 201 21.20 8.13 12.45
C ASP A 201 22.38 8.76 13.23
N THR A 202 22.24 9.03 14.54
CA THR A 202 23.34 9.55 15.39
C THR A 202 24.21 8.44 15.99
N GLY A 203 23.70 7.21 16.03
CA GLY A 203 24.39 6.05 16.62
C GLY A 203 25.05 5.15 15.57
N THR A 204 25.50 3.99 16.03
CA THR A 204 26.01 2.93 15.15
C THR A 204 24.85 2.05 14.68
N ALA A 205 24.66 1.92 13.37
CA ALA A 205 23.68 1.00 12.81
C ALA A 205 24.04 -0.45 13.14
N ILE A 206 23.08 -1.21 13.68
CA ILE A 206 23.27 -2.61 14.10
C ILE A 206 22.55 -3.55 13.14
N GLY A 207 21.26 -3.32 12.88
CA GLY A 207 20.47 -4.13 11.95
C GLY A 207 20.37 -5.62 12.33
N ALA A 208 20.34 -5.91 13.64
CA ALA A 208 20.37 -7.27 14.15
C ALA A 208 19.05 -7.64 14.83
N ARG A 209 18.73 -8.94 14.83
CA ARG A 209 17.55 -9.45 15.54
C ARG A 209 17.68 -9.22 17.05
N LEU A 210 16.57 -8.81 17.67
CA LEU A 210 16.49 -8.62 19.11
C LEU A 210 16.84 -9.92 19.84
N SER A 211 17.79 -9.85 20.76
CA SER A 211 18.16 -10.98 21.61
C SER A 211 18.76 -10.48 22.92
N GLU A 212 18.47 -11.19 24.00
CA GLU A 212 18.96 -10.84 25.34
C GLU A 212 20.49 -10.74 25.39
N PRO A 213 21.27 -11.72 24.88
CA PRO A 213 22.73 -11.65 24.94
C PRO A 213 23.31 -10.44 24.22
N LEU A 214 22.70 -10.04 23.10
CA LEU A 214 23.14 -8.88 22.33
C LEU A 214 22.87 -7.57 23.07
N LEU A 215 21.69 -7.43 23.69
CA LEU A 215 21.38 -6.26 24.53
C LEU A 215 22.35 -6.14 25.70
N ILE A 216 22.57 -7.24 26.42
CA ILE A 216 23.54 -7.27 27.52
C ILE A 216 24.92 -6.85 27.02
N GLN A 217 25.38 -7.41 25.90
CA GLN A 217 26.69 -7.11 25.32
C GLN A 217 26.85 -5.64 24.93
N ILE A 218 25.80 -5.02 24.37
CA ILE A 218 25.82 -3.59 23.99
C ILE A 218 26.02 -2.70 25.22
N PHE A 219 25.37 -3.00 26.34
CA PHE A 219 25.43 -2.18 27.55
C PHE A 219 26.58 -2.53 28.49
N ILE A 220 27.48 -3.46 28.13
CA ILE A 220 28.69 -3.72 28.94
C ILE A 220 29.50 -2.42 29.06
N PRO A 221 29.83 -1.99 30.30
CA PRO A 221 30.59 -0.76 30.52
C PRO A 221 31.94 -0.74 29.79
N ASN A 222 32.42 0.46 29.46
CA ASN A 222 33.71 0.69 28.79
C ASN A 222 33.81 0.13 27.36
N THR A 223 32.68 -0.01 26.65
CA THR A 223 32.65 -0.38 25.24
C THR A 223 32.23 0.82 24.36
N PRO A 224 32.48 0.85 23.05
CA PRO A 224 32.03 1.98 22.23
C PRO A 224 30.49 2.14 22.14
N LEU A 225 29.72 1.08 22.40
CA LEU A 225 28.26 1.07 22.18
C LEU A 225 27.41 1.31 23.43
N HIS A 226 27.98 1.17 24.64
CA HIS A 226 27.22 1.30 25.89
C HIS A 226 26.85 2.75 26.27
N ASP A 227 27.51 3.73 25.63
CA ASP A 227 27.28 5.14 25.90
C ASP A 227 26.19 5.66 24.96
N GLY A 228 25.01 5.92 25.51
CA GLY A 228 23.82 6.32 24.77
C GLY A 228 22.72 5.27 24.78
N ALA A 229 21.81 5.38 23.82
CA ALA A 229 20.59 4.59 23.73
C ALA A 229 20.65 3.51 22.64
N VAL A 230 19.92 2.44 22.88
CA VAL A 230 19.57 1.43 21.87
C VAL A 230 18.16 1.72 21.36
N ILE A 231 17.98 1.69 20.04
CA ILE A 231 16.67 1.83 19.39
C ILE A 231 16.25 0.47 18.85
N VAL A 232 15.09 0.00 19.30
CA VAL A 232 14.46 -1.25 18.87
C VAL A 232 13.22 -0.92 18.05
N ARG A 233 13.07 -1.54 16.88
CA ARG A 233 11.89 -1.41 16.02
C ARG A 233 11.33 -2.80 15.76
N GLY A 234 10.21 -3.13 16.40
CA GLY A 234 9.68 -4.49 16.35
C GLY A 234 10.66 -5.50 16.94
N ASP A 235 11.04 -6.53 16.18
CA ASP A 235 11.97 -7.59 16.60
C ASP A 235 13.44 -7.32 16.17
N GLU A 236 13.79 -6.05 15.92
CA GLU A 236 15.10 -5.66 15.40
C GLU A 236 15.72 -4.52 16.23
N ILE A 237 17.01 -4.66 16.55
CA ILE A 237 17.86 -3.59 17.08
C ILE A 237 18.38 -2.78 15.88
N VAL A 238 17.85 -1.57 15.73
CA VAL A 238 18.16 -0.68 14.60
C VAL A 238 19.54 -0.06 14.77
N ALA A 239 19.80 0.52 15.94
CA ALA A 239 21.04 1.23 16.24
C ALA A 239 21.35 1.21 17.75
N ALA A 240 22.63 1.37 18.09
CA ALA A 240 23.14 1.47 19.46
C ALA A 240 24.06 2.70 19.60
N GLY A 241 24.24 3.18 20.83
CA GLY A 241 24.99 4.40 21.10
C GLY A 241 24.32 5.66 20.53
N CYS A 242 22.98 5.68 20.48
CA CYS A 242 22.22 6.82 19.95
C CYS A 242 22.11 7.94 20.98
N TYR A 243 22.09 9.19 20.52
CA TYR A 243 21.91 10.35 21.39
C TYR A 243 20.44 10.75 21.46
N PHE A 244 19.90 10.84 22.68
CA PHE A 244 18.56 11.34 22.95
C PHE A 244 18.61 12.73 23.59
N PRO A 245 17.60 13.58 23.35
CA PRO A 245 17.48 14.86 24.02
C PRO A 245 17.18 14.63 25.51
N LEU A 246 17.74 15.49 26.36
CA LEU A 246 17.46 15.49 27.79
C LEU A 246 16.23 16.36 28.06
N SER A 247 15.34 15.92 28.96
CA SER A 247 14.23 16.76 29.41
C SER A 247 14.73 17.87 30.35
N ASP A 248 14.24 19.10 30.14
CA ASP A 248 14.53 20.30 30.96
C ASP A 248 13.57 20.48 32.14
N ARG A 249 12.67 19.50 32.33
CA ARG A 249 11.64 19.54 33.37
C ARG A 249 12.21 19.53 34.78
N ARG A 250 11.77 20.51 35.58
CA ARG A 250 12.22 20.71 36.97
C ARG A 250 11.39 19.96 38.00
N ASP A 251 10.25 19.40 37.59
CA ASP A 251 9.35 18.58 38.40
C ASP A 251 9.80 17.10 38.47
N LEU A 252 10.79 16.72 37.67
CA LEU A 252 11.47 15.43 37.80
C LEU A 252 12.18 15.33 39.16
N ARG A 253 12.08 14.16 39.80
CA ARG A 253 12.70 13.92 41.12
C ARG A 253 14.19 14.26 41.11
N ARG A 254 14.65 14.93 42.18
CA ARG A 254 16.08 15.18 42.41
C ARG A 254 16.79 13.84 42.57
N GLY A 255 17.88 13.63 41.83
CA GLY A 255 18.67 12.40 41.86
C GLY A 255 18.56 11.52 40.59
N LEU A 256 17.70 11.87 39.63
CA LEU A 256 17.68 11.16 38.35
C LEU A 256 18.97 11.41 37.54
N GLY A 257 19.57 10.34 37.02
CA GLY A 257 20.74 10.40 36.13
C GLY A 257 20.42 10.92 34.72
N THR A 258 21.45 11.05 33.89
CA THR A 258 21.32 11.51 32.49
C THR A 258 20.48 10.56 31.64
N ARG A 259 20.61 9.24 31.81
CA ARG A 259 19.78 8.24 31.09
C ARG A 259 18.28 8.39 31.38
N HIS A 260 17.91 8.68 32.62
CA HIS A 260 16.50 8.93 32.98
C HIS A 260 15.98 10.21 32.31
N ARG A 261 16.77 11.30 32.34
CA ARG A 261 16.42 12.55 31.64
C ARG A 261 16.31 12.37 30.13
N ALA A 262 17.18 11.56 29.54
CA ALA A 262 17.15 11.20 28.12
C ALA A 262 15.90 10.40 27.76
N ALA A 263 15.53 9.43 28.61
CA ALA A 263 14.31 8.64 28.43
C ALA A 263 13.05 9.51 28.47
N VAL A 264 12.96 10.40 29.45
CA VAL A 264 11.84 11.36 29.52
C VAL A 264 11.84 12.25 28.27
N GLY A 265 12.98 12.85 27.91
CA GLY A 265 13.06 13.80 26.78
C GLY A 265 12.65 13.19 25.44
N VAL A 266 13.10 11.98 25.11
CA VAL A 266 12.65 11.32 23.87
C VAL A 266 11.18 10.88 23.93
N SER A 267 10.68 10.49 25.11
CA SER A 267 9.26 10.13 25.30
C SER A 267 8.30 11.32 25.29
N GLU A 268 8.80 12.56 25.42
CA GLU A 268 8.01 13.78 25.26
C GLU A 268 7.80 14.15 23.79
N LEU A 269 8.80 13.83 22.95
CA LEU A 269 8.81 14.16 21.53
C LEU A 269 8.30 13.04 20.63
N SER A 270 8.13 11.84 21.19
CA SER A 270 7.70 10.66 20.46
C SER A 270 6.75 9.83 21.29
N ASP A 271 6.10 8.89 20.62
CA ASP A 271 5.25 7.91 21.26
C ASP A 271 6.03 6.63 21.60
N ALA A 272 7.36 6.68 21.73
CA ALA A 272 8.18 5.53 22.08
C ALA A 272 8.06 5.15 23.57
N LEU A 273 8.14 3.85 23.88
CA LEU A 273 8.32 3.36 25.24
C LEU A 273 9.82 3.21 25.51
N VAL A 274 10.33 3.87 26.54
CA VAL A 274 11.76 3.90 26.83
C VAL A 274 12.05 3.20 28.15
N LEU A 275 12.78 2.10 28.10
CA LEU A 275 13.25 1.35 29.24
C LEU A 275 14.59 1.89 29.73
N VAL A 276 14.70 2.07 31.04
CA VAL A 276 15.90 2.54 31.71
C VAL A 276 16.27 1.56 32.82
N VAL A 277 17.55 1.19 32.89
CA VAL A 277 18.13 0.53 34.07
C VAL A 277 19.13 1.48 34.70
N SER A 278 18.95 1.77 35.98
CA SER A 278 19.84 2.64 36.74
C SER A 278 21.17 1.95 37.04
N GLU A 279 22.29 2.57 36.68
CA GLU A 279 23.63 2.08 37.04
C GLU A 279 23.97 2.28 38.52
N GLU A 280 23.29 3.20 39.21
CA GLU A 280 23.54 3.48 40.62
C GLU A 280 22.77 2.51 41.52
N THR A 281 21.48 2.32 41.22
CA THR A 281 20.54 1.59 42.09
C THR A 281 20.14 0.22 41.55
N GLY A 282 20.29 -0.03 40.24
CA GLY A 282 19.72 -1.19 39.56
C GLY A 282 18.21 -1.09 39.33
N ASN A 283 17.55 0.01 39.70
CA ASN A 283 16.11 0.17 39.47
C ASN A 283 15.79 0.20 37.97
N ILE A 284 14.74 -0.53 37.61
CA ILE A 284 14.17 -0.55 36.27
C ILE A 284 13.03 0.47 36.21
N SER A 285 13.04 1.30 35.19
CA SER A 285 12.03 2.34 34.95
C SER A 285 11.57 2.34 33.49
N LEU A 286 10.35 2.80 33.25
CA LEU A 286 9.78 3.01 31.92
C LEU A 286 9.39 4.48 31.77
N ALA A 287 9.80 5.11 30.68
CA ALA A 287 9.34 6.44 30.29
C ALA A 287 8.40 6.34 29.08
N TYR A 288 7.24 6.97 29.19
CA TYR A 288 6.25 7.03 28.12
C TYR A 288 5.45 8.34 28.21
N GLN A 289 5.31 9.05 27.09
CA GLN A 289 4.58 10.33 27.03
C GLN A 289 5.04 11.35 28.11
N GLY A 290 6.34 11.40 28.38
CA GLY A 290 6.92 12.29 29.38
C GLY A 290 6.63 11.93 30.85
N LEU A 291 6.04 10.76 31.11
CA LEU A 291 5.87 10.20 32.45
C LEU A 291 6.94 9.13 32.68
N LEU A 292 7.52 9.11 33.88
CA LEU A 292 8.48 8.11 34.31
C LEU A 292 7.85 7.22 35.39
N GLU A 293 7.65 5.95 35.07
CA GLU A 293 7.21 4.90 35.98
C GLU A 293 8.46 4.16 36.48
N GLU A 294 8.63 3.97 37.79
CA GLU A 294 9.84 3.38 38.38
C GLU A 294 9.51 2.12 39.20
N GLY A 295 10.51 1.25 39.39
CA GLY A 295 10.44 0.16 40.36
C GLY A 295 9.84 -1.13 39.81
N PHE A 296 10.01 -1.40 38.52
CA PHE A 296 9.50 -2.62 37.90
C PHE A 296 10.31 -3.86 38.29
N GLY A 297 9.60 -4.92 38.70
CA GLY A 297 10.13 -6.29 38.65
C GLY A 297 10.06 -6.87 37.24
N GLU A 298 10.75 -7.99 36.99
CA GLU A 298 10.82 -8.64 35.67
C GLU A 298 9.43 -8.99 35.10
N GLU A 299 8.57 -9.62 35.89
CA GLU A 299 7.21 -10.00 35.47
C GLU A 299 6.34 -8.77 35.18
N GLN A 300 6.36 -7.79 36.08
CA GLN A 300 5.60 -6.54 35.93
C GLN A 300 6.06 -5.75 34.69
N LEU A 301 7.37 -5.72 34.44
CA LEU A 301 7.95 -5.08 33.26
C LEU A 301 7.45 -5.76 31.99
N ARG A 302 7.49 -7.10 31.96
CA ARG A 302 7.03 -7.90 30.82
C ARG A 302 5.57 -7.62 30.53
N GLU A 303 4.71 -7.69 31.53
CA GLU A 303 3.27 -7.41 31.38
C GLU A 303 3.03 -5.99 30.85
N ARG A 304 3.73 -4.99 31.41
CA ARG A 304 3.61 -3.58 31.00
C ARG A 304 4.05 -3.35 29.54
N ILE A 305 5.14 -3.97 29.10
CA ILE A 305 5.60 -3.89 27.70
C ILE A 305 4.60 -4.59 26.76
N GLN A 306 4.07 -5.76 27.16
CA GLN A 306 3.05 -6.46 26.37
C GLN A 306 1.77 -5.65 26.23
N GLU A 307 1.32 -5.00 27.30
CA GLU A 307 0.16 -4.12 27.28
C GLU A 307 0.36 -2.97 26.27
N TRP A 308 1.49 -2.25 26.39
CA TRP A 308 1.83 -1.16 25.48
C TRP A 308 1.87 -1.61 24.00
N LEU A 309 2.46 -2.79 23.73
CA LEU A 309 2.50 -3.38 22.39
C LEU A 309 1.10 -3.70 21.84
N ARG A 310 0.20 -4.20 22.70
CA ARG A 310 -1.18 -4.57 22.32
C ARG A 310 -2.04 -3.35 22.01
N GLU A 311 -1.92 -2.29 22.78
CA GLU A 311 -2.67 -1.03 22.58
C GLU A 311 -2.37 -0.38 21.23
N ARG A 312 -1.16 -0.62 20.70
CA ARG A 312 -0.64 -0.03 19.46
C ARG A 312 -0.89 -0.83 18.21
N ARG A 313 -1.53 -2.01 18.33
CA ARG A 313 -2.02 -2.69 17.13
C ARG A 313 -3.04 -1.78 16.45
N PRO A 314 -2.93 -1.54 15.14
CA PRO A 314 -4.05 -0.99 14.40
C PRO A 314 -5.23 -1.92 14.65
N ARG A 315 -6.31 -1.39 15.26
CA ARG A 315 -7.56 -2.14 15.42
C ARG A 315 -7.96 -2.59 14.03
N SER A 316 -7.67 -3.86 13.70
CA SER A 316 -8.14 -4.47 12.46
C SER A 316 -9.65 -4.26 12.46
N SER A 317 -10.14 -3.36 11.61
CA SER A 317 -11.55 -3.08 11.46
C SER A 317 -12.28 -4.40 11.34
N GLY A 318 -13.10 -4.73 12.33
CA GLY A 318 -13.94 -5.92 12.37
C GLY A 318 -15.08 -5.86 11.35
N LEU A 319 -14.85 -5.33 10.15
CA LEU A 319 -15.74 -5.52 9.02
C LEU A 319 -15.26 -6.74 8.23
N LYS A 320 -16.19 -7.67 7.97
CA LYS A 320 -16.04 -8.91 7.16
C LYS A 320 -15.70 -10.22 7.90
N ARG A 321 -16.21 -10.44 9.12
CA ARG A 321 -16.48 -11.83 9.59
C ARG A 321 -17.94 -12.13 9.94
N GLY A 322 -18.79 -11.12 10.11
CA GLY A 322 -20.24 -11.33 10.30
C GLY A 322 -20.99 -11.70 9.02
N PHE A 323 -20.56 -11.21 7.85
CA PHE A 323 -21.32 -11.38 6.61
C PHE A 323 -21.16 -12.77 5.96
N LEU A 324 -20.03 -13.45 6.19
CA LEU A 324 -19.75 -14.77 5.59
C LEU A 324 -20.30 -15.95 6.41
N ARG A 325 -20.65 -15.76 7.69
CA ARG A 325 -21.32 -16.81 8.49
C ARG A 325 -22.84 -16.86 8.30
N GLY A 326 -23.46 -15.78 7.83
CA GLY A 326 -24.89 -15.75 7.50
C GLY A 326 -25.24 -16.42 6.17
N ALA A 327 -24.29 -16.52 5.24
CA ALA A 327 -24.50 -17.06 3.89
C ALA A 327 -24.20 -18.57 3.76
N LEU A 328 -23.50 -19.17 4.72
CA LEU A 328 -23.15 -20.61 4.73
C LEU A 328 -23.92 -21.41 5.80
N ALA A 329 -24.88 -20.79 6.49
CA ALA A 329 -25.79 -21.47 7.43
C ALA A 329 -27.22 -21.60 6.87
N ARG A 330 -27.38 -21.45 5.55
CA ARG A 330 -28.63 -21.70 4.82
C ARG A 330 -28.33 -22.51 3.57
N GLU A 331 -27.91 -23.75 3.77
CA GLU A 331 -28.26 -24.88 2.89
C GLU A 331 -28.60 -26.09 3.76
#